data_AF-A0A958BXB3-F1
#
_entry.id   AF-A0A958BXB3-F1
#
_cell.length_a   1.000
_cell.length_b   1.000
_cell.length_c   1.000
_cell.angle_alpha   90.00
_cell.angle_beta   90.00
_cell.angle_gamma   90.00
#
_symmetry.space_group_name_H-M   'P 1'
#
loop_
_entity.id
_entity.type
_entity.pdbx_description
1 polymer ?
#
loop_
_entity_poly.entity_id
_entity_poly.type
_entity_poly.pdbx_seq_one_letter_code
_entity_poly.pdbx_strand_id
1 'polypeptide(L)'
;MCNIIHFFRTLRPTPYALRPTTYVLPLIFFLLLLLLTSCQPSPLPPSRLYLFDVTDLHLNHYEQCLAMTGAPDQCDADTPPPEGKSYADLLRDYDTLIFLTTLQGIVNRDQPRLYLNHDHSRGDAPGVDQFWLDKYQEAGQPYGWLAETEIVEIDRLDDLLDRFADDIEGVVVWDPAVPATLNVATTIAGVENLAVLR
;
A
#
# COMPACT_ATOMS: atom_id res chain seq x y z
N MET A 1 18.69 -10.44 13.84
CA MET A 1 19.78 -10.55 14.83
C MET A 1 20.50 -9.21 14.93
N CYS A 2 20.49 -8.55 16.09
CA CYS A 2 21.17 -7.26 16.28
C CYS A 2 22.56 -7.52 16.89
N ASN A 3 23.63 -7.27 16.13
CA ASN A 3 25.02 -7.47 16.57
C ASN A 3 25.55 -6.15 17.14
N ILE A 4 25.64 -6.04 18.47
CA ILE A 4 26.22 -4.89 19.16
C ILE A 4 27.74 -5.01 19.08
N ILE A 5 28.37 -4.17 18.24
CA ILE A 5 29.83 -4.05 18.17
C ILE A 5 30.33 -3.33 19.43
N HIS A 6 31.17 -4.03 20.19
CA HIS A 6 31.96 -3.50 21.31
C HIS A 6 32.86 -2.33 20.86
N PHE A 7 32.70 -1.15 21.45
CA PHE A 7 33.70 -0.10 21.40
C PHE A 7 33.85 0.58 22.78
N PHE A 8 34.58 -0.07 23.68
CA PHE A 8 35.13 0.61 24.86
C PHE A 8 36.65 0.69 24.70
N ARG A 9 37.13 1.83 24.22
CA ARG A 9 38.55 2.19 24.26
C ARG A 9 38.80 2.99 25.54
N THR A 10 39.76 2.53 26.33
CA THR A 10 40.16 3.02 27.65
C THR A 10 40.51 4.51 27.68
N LEU A 11 39.86 5.28 28.57
CA LEU A 11 40.23 6.66 28.92
C LEU A 11 41.18 6.66 30.14
N ARG A 12 42.29 7.41 30.08
CA ARG A 12 43.08 7.79 31.26
C ARG A 12 42.45 9.04 31.92
N PRO A 13 42.42 9.15 33.26
CA PRO A 13 41.85 10.33 33.92
C PRO A 13 42.90 11.43 34.10
N THR A 14 42.53 12.68 33.80
CA THR A 14 43.16 13.88 34.36
C THR A 14 42.27 14.44 35.47
N PRO A 15 42.83 15.02 36.55
CA PRO A 15 42.05 15.42 37.71
C PRO A 15 41.60 16.88 37.56
N TYR A 16 40.34 17.09 37.20
CA TYR A 16 39.66 18.33 37.58
C TYR A 16 38.30 17.98 38.17
N ALA A 17 38.19 18.21 39.47
CA ALA A 17 37.00 17.99 40.26
C ALA A 17 35.92 19.00 39.84
N LEU A 18 34.82 18.50 39.28
CA LEU A 18 33.53 19.19 39.28
C LEU A 18 32.48 18.21 39.80
N ARG A 19 31.64 18.73 40.71
CA ARG A 19 30.63 18.03 41.52
C ARG A 19 29.67 17.17 40.68
N PRO A 20 29.08 16.10 41.26
CA PRO A 20 28.20 15.21 40.53
C PRO A 20 26.84 15.90 40.29
N THR A 21 26.64 16.42 39.08
CA THR A 21 25.32 16.87 38.64
C THR A 21 24.48 15.64 38.30
N THR A 22 23.36 15.53 38.99
CA THR A 22 22.33 14.47 39.00
C THR A 22 21.60 14.24 37.67
N TYR A 23 22.15 14.71 36.55
CA TYR A 23 21.51 14.76 35.23
C TYR A 23 22.03 13.72 34.22
N VAL A 24 23.09 12.96 34.56
CA VAL A 24 23.66 11.95 33.63
C VAL A 24 22.79 10.69 33.57
N LEU A 25 22.21 10.25 34.70
CA LEU A 25 21.30 9.11 34.74
C LEU A 25 20.02 9.27 33.90
N PRO A 26 19.27 10.39 33.98
CA PRO A 26 18.04 10.53 33.20
C PRO A 26 18.33 10.61 31.69
N LEU A 27 19.46 11.18 31.27
CA LEU A 27 19.83 11.25 29.85
C LEU A 27 20.20 9.88 29.27
N ILE A 28 20.95 9.07 30.02
CA ILE A 28 21.28 7.68 29.63
C ILE A 28 20.01 6.82 29.60
N PHE A 29 19.11 7.00 30.56
CA PHE A 29 17.82 6.29 30.59
C PHE A 29 16.92 6.67 29.41
N PHE A 30 16.87 7.96 29.05
CA PHE A 30 16.11 8.45 27.88
C PHE A 30 16.70 7.94 26.55
N LEU A 31 18.04 7.91 26.43
CA LEU A 31 18.71 7.31 25.27
C LEU A 31 18.49 5.79 25.19
N LEU A 32 18.50 5.08 26.33
CA LEU A 32 18.19 3.65 26.37
C LEU A 32 16.74 3.39 25.98
N LEU A 33 15.79 4.20 26.43
CA LEU A 33 14.37 4.11 26.06
C LEU A 33 14.17 4.37 24.56
N LEU A 34 14.86 5.36 23.98
CA LEU A 34 14.85 5.62 22.53
C LEU A 34 15.42 4.44 21.73
N LEU A 35 16.51 3.83 22.21
CA LEU A 35 17.13 2.65 21.61
C LEU A 35 16.27 1.38 21.76
N LEU A 36 15.47 1.28 22.84
CA LEU A 36 14.53 0.19 23.07
C LEU A 36 13.26 0.35 22.23
N THR A 37 12.77 1.57 21.97
CA THR A 37 11.64 1.83 21.06
C THR A 37 11.98 1.56 19.59
N SER A 38 13.25 1.68 19.18
CA SER A 38 13.70 1.27 17.85
C SER A 38 13.80 -0.25 17.66
N CYS A 39 13.47 -1.04 18.69
CA CYS A 39 13.47 -2.49 18.66
C CYS A 39 12.03 -3.02 18.74
N GLN A 40 11.08 -2.41 18.01
CA GLN A 40 9.84 -3.10 17.71
C GLN A 40 10.18 -4.23 16.72
N PRO A 41 9.84 -5.50 17.01
CA PRO A 41 9.96 -6.55 16.01
C PRO A 41 9.14 -6.12 14.81
N SER A 42 9.71 -6.26 13.60
CA SER A 42 8.95 -6.07 12.36
C SER A 42 7.65 -6.87 12.48
N PRO A 43 6.48 -6.30 12.09
CA PRO A 43 5.25 -7.07 12.08
C PRO A 43 5.50 -8.38 11.34
N LEU A 44 5.04 -9.49 11.92
CA LEU A 44 5.21 -10.79 11.29
C LEU A 44 4.53 -10.74 9.92
N PRO A 45 5.19 -11.28 8.87
CA PRO A 45 4.55 -11.32 7.57
C PRO A 45 3.28 -12.16 7.62
N PRO A 46 2.30 -11.87 6.75
CA PRO A 46 1.09 -12.68 6.69
C PRO A 46 1.45 -14.10 6.27
N SER A 47 0.68 -15.08 6.75
CA SER A 47 0.80 -16.45 6.25
C SER A 47 0.41 -16.57 4.78
N ARG A 48 -0.54 -15.74 4.33
CA ARG A 48 -1.05 -15.69 2.96
C ARG A 48 -1.21 -14.26 2.48
N LEU A 49 -0.83 -14.02 1.24
CA LEU A 49 -1.12 -12.78 0.50
C LEU A 49 -1.92 -13.15 -0.75
N TYR A 50 -3.12 -12.61 -0.86
CA TYR A 50 -3.98 -12.83 -2.03
C TYR A 50 -3.56 -11.88 -3.14
N LEU A 51 -3.24 -12.43 -4.31
CA LEU A 51 -2.89 -11.67 -5.50
C LEU A 51 -4.11 -11.61 -6.41
N PHE A 52 -4.50 -10.41 -6.80
CA PHE A 52 -5.59 -10.18 -7.76
C PHE A 52 -5.06 -9.34 -8.92
N ASP A 53 -5.20 -9.86 -10.13
CA ASP A 53 -4.75 -9.18 -11.33
C ASP A 53 -5.79 -8.15 -11.79
N VAL A 54 -5.37 -6.89 -11.94
CA VAL A 54 -6.21 -5.79 -12.44
C VAL A 54 -5.62 -5.16 -13.69
N THR A 55 -4.66 -5.82 -14.33
CA THR A 55 -3.92 -5.31 -15.49
C THR A 55 -4.83 -5.14 -16.72
N ASP A 56 -5.95 -5.86 -16.77
CA ASP A 56 -7.00 -5.72 -17.78
C ASP A 56 -7.97 -4.56 -17.49
N LEU A 57 -7.93 -3.91 -16.32
CA LEU A 57 -8.75 -2.74 -16.00
C LEU A 57 -8.04 -1.46 -16.44
N HIS A 58 -8.73 -0.60 -17.17
CA HIS A 58 -8.12 0.57 -17.81
C HIS A 58 -8.77 1.88 -17.38
N LEU A 59 -7.95 2.84 -16.98
CA LEU A 59 -8.38 4.18 -16.64
C LEU A 59 -8.53 5.02 -17.93
N ASN A 60 -9.72 5.53 -18.20
CA ASN A 60 -9.92 6.51 -19.28
C ASN A 60 -9.49 7.91 -18.84
N HIS A 61 -8.24 8.26 -19.09
CA HIS A 61 -7.73 9.60 -18.81
C HIS A 61 -8.44 10.71 -19.62
N TYR A 62 -8.98 10.39 -20.80
CA TYR A 62 -9.61 11.39 -21.67
C TYR A 62 -10.97 11.86 -21.15
N GLU A 63 -11.86 10.95 -20.74
CA GLU A 63 -13.18 11.35 -20.22
C GLU A 63 -13.13 11.80 -18.75
N GLN A 64 -12.20 11.29 -17.93
CA GLN A 64 -11.95 11.92 -16.62
C GLN A 64 -11.51 13.38 -16.81
N CYS A 65 -10.59 13.62 -17.76
CA CYS A 65 -10.22 14.98 -18.12
C CYS A 65 -11.43 15.76 -18.63
N LEU A 66 -12.23 15.21 -19.56
CA LEU A 66 -13.39 15.92 -20.11
C LEU A 66 -14.45 16.24 -19.04
N ALA A 67 -14.70 15.33 -18.10
CA ALA A 67 -15.61 15.54 -16.98
C ALA A 67 -15.08 16.57 -15.98
N MET A 68 -13.75 16.66 -15.80
CA MET A 68 -13.11 17.64 -14.90
C MET A 68 -12.94 19.02 -15.52
N THR A 69 -12.66 19.10 -16.82
CA THR A 69 -12.30 20.36 -17.51
C THR A 69 -13.43 20.92 -18.35
N GLY A 70 -14.38 20.08 -18.80
CA GLY A 70 -15.39 20.45 -19.80
C GLY A 70 -14.81 20.85 -21.15
N ALA A 71 -13.50 20.63 -21.37
CA ALA A 71 -12.71 21.21 -22.46
C ALA A 71 -11.92 20.09 -23.17
N PRO A 72 -12.45 19.53 -24.29
CA PRO A 72 -11.82 18.44 -25.02
C PRO A 72 -10.41 18.74 -25.54
N ASP A 73 -10.09 20.01 -25.78
CA ASP A 73 -8.78 20.50 -26.24
C ASP A 73 -7.68 20.40 -25.19
N GLN A 74 -8.05 20.16 -23.93
CA GLN A 74 -7.13 19.98 -22.81
C GLN A 74 -6.93 18.50 -22.44
N CYS A 75 -7.62 17.61 -23.14
CA CYS A 75 -7.61 16.18 -22.88
C CYS A 75 -6.88 15.50 -24.03
N ASP A 76 -5.82 14.76 -23.71
CA ASP A 76 -5.01 14.08 -24.71
C ASP A 76 -5.83 12.95 -25.34
N ALA A 77 -6.47 13.26 -26.47
CA ALA A 77 -7.42 12.40 -27.19
C ALA A 77 -6.74 11.22 -27.91
N ASP A 78 -5.41 11.23 -27.98
CA ASP A 78 -4.63 10.37 -28.86
C ASP A 78 -4.29 9.00 -28.25
N THR A 79 -4.83 8.66 -27.07
CA THR A 79 -4.81 7.27 -26.58
C THR A 79 -6.19 6.65 -26.84
N PRO A 80 -6.37 5.87 -27.93
CA PRO A 80 -7.61 5.12 -28.11
C PRO A 80 -7.85 4.23 -26.89
N PRO A 81 -9.12 3.98 -26.51
CA PRO A 81 -9.46 2.88 -25.62
C PRO A 81 -8.71 1.62 -26.05
N PRO A 82 -8.20 0.82 -25.10
CA PRO A 82 -7.59 -0.46 -25.43
C PRO A 82 -8.52 -1.28 -26.33
N GLU A 83 -7.93 -2.00 -27.27
CA GLU A 83 -8.65 -2.66 -28.35
C GLU A 83 -9.84 -3.46 -27.81
N GLY A 84 -11.06 -3.16 -28.29
CA GLY A 84 -12.28 -3.87 -27.91
C GLY A 84 -13.04 -3.30 -26.70
N LYS A 85 -12.56 -2.24 -26.02
CA LYS A 85 -13.32 -1.59 -24.93
C LYS A 85 -14.13 -0.39 -25.41
N SER A 86 -15.42 -0.37 -25.08
CA SER A 86 -16.25 0.82 -25.21
C SER A 86 -15.98 1.82 -24.09
N TYR A 87 -16.47 3.04 -24.23
CA TYR A 87 -16.39 4.01 -23.14
C TYR A 87 -17.09 3.54 -21.86
N ALA A 88 -18.24 2.87 -21.99
CA ALA A 88 -18.97 2.33 -20.85
C ALA A 88 -18.14 1.26 -20.10
N ASP A 89 -17.30 0.52 -20.82
CA ASP A 89 -16.39 -0.45 -20.20
C ASP A 89 -15.29 0.25 -19.41
N LEU A 90 -14.74 1.37 -19.90
CA LEU A 90 -13.72 2.12 -19.16
C LEU A 90 -14.28 2.80 -17.89
N LEU A 91 -15.54 3.25 -17.94
CA LEU A 91 -16.22 3.73 -16.74
C LEU A 91 -16.41 2.61 -15.72
N ARG A 92 -16.75 1.41 -16.18
CA ARG A 92 -16.86 0.23 -15.31
C ARG A 92 -15.50 -0.14 -14.72
N ASP A 93 -14.44 -0.11 -15.52
CA ASP A 93 -13.08 -0.36 -15.05
C ASP A 93 -12.68 0.65 -13.96
N TYR A 94 -12.98 1.94 -14.17
CA TYR A 94 -12.74 3.00 -13.19
C TYR A 94 -13.45 2.71 -11.87
N ASP A 95 -14.76 2.44 -11.92
CA ASP A 95 -15.55 2.13 -10.72
C ASP A 95 -15.04 0.86 -10.02
N THR A 96 -14.64 -0.15 -10.80
CA THR A 96 -14.09 -1.41 -10.29
C THR A 96 -12.74 -1.19 -9.61
N LEU A 97 -11.85 -0.37 -10.19
CA LEU A 97 -10.56 -0.04 -9.58
C LEU A 97 -10.73 0.76 -8.30
N ILE A 98 -11.69 1.71 -8.25
CA ILE A 98 -12.01 2.44 -7.01
C ILE A 98 -12.51 1.46 -5.93
N PHE A 99 -13.41 0.54 -6.28
CA PHE A 99 -13.86 -0.51 -5.37
C PHE A 99 -12.69 -1.37 -4.86
N LEU A 100 -11.85 -1.89 -5.77
CA LEU A 100 -10.76 -2.81 -5.43
C LEU A 100 -9.67 -2.14 -4.59
N THR A 101 -9.29 -0.90 -4.91
CA THR A 101 -8.29 -0.15 -4.14
C THR A 101 -8.80 0.26 -2.76
N THR A 102 -10.09 0.55 -2.62
CA THR A 102 -10.70 0.82 -1.30
C THR A 102 -10.80 -0.44 -0.46
N LEU A 103 -11.21 -1.57 -1.06
CA LEU A 103 -11.15 -2.89 -0.43
C LEU A 103 -9.74 -3.21 0.04
N GLN A 104 -8.73 -3.01 -0.82
CA GLN A 104 -7.33 -3.23 -0.47
C GLN A 104 -6.91 -2.42 0.76
N GLY A 105 -7.30 -1.14 0.83
CA GLY A 105 -7.06 -0.29 2.00
C GLY A 105 -7.70 -0.83 3.29
N ILE A 106 -8.94 -1.33 3.21
CA ILE A 106 -9.66 -1.90 4.34
C ILE A 106 -8.98 -3.18 4.84
N VAL A 107 -8.75 -4.15 3.94
CA VAL A 107 -8.24 -5.47 4.33
C VAL A 107 -6.76 -5.43 4.71
N ASN A 108 -6.00 -4.44 4.20
CA ASN A 108 -4.58 -4.28 4.51
C ASN A 108 -4.29 -3.40 5.74
N ARG A 109 -5.31 -2.96 6.50
CA ARG A 109 -5.15 -2.00 7.61
C ARG A 109 -4.09 -2.43 8.63
N ASP A 110 -4.17 -3.68 9.08
CA ASP A 110 -3.29 -4.20 10.15
C ASP A 110 -2.12 -5.01 9.61
N GLN A 111 -2.29 -5.66 8.46
CA GLN A 111 -1.28 -6.45 7.77
C GLN A 111 -1.64 -6.59 6.29
N PRO A 112 -0.66 -6.76 5.37
CA PRO A 112 -0.97 -7.00 3.97
C PRO A 112 -1.72 -8.34 3.80
N ARG A 113 -2.86 -8.29 3.14
CA ARG A 113 -3.74 -9.44 2.83
C ARG A 113 -4.12 -9.49 1.36
N LEU A 114 -4.21 -8.34 0.68
CA LEU A 114 -4.54 -8.23 -0.74
C LEU A 114 -3.48 -7.41 -1.47
N TYR A 115 -2.95 -7.98 -2.55
CA TYR A 115 -2.05 -7.34 -3.49
C TYR A 115 -2.75 -7.23 -4.85
N LEU A 116 -2.78 -6.03 -5.41
CA LEU A 116 -3.36 -5.77 -6.72
C LEU A 116 -2.21 -5.60 -7.72
N ASN A 117 -2.19 -6.40 -8.78
CA ASN A 117 -1.21 -6.30 -9.86
C ASN A 117 -1.76 -5.41 -10.98
N HIS A 118 -1.20 -4.22 -11.17
CA HIS A 118 -1.68 -3.21 -12.13
C HIS A 118 -0.83 -3.10 -13.40
N ASP A 119 0.37 -3.67 -13.41
CA ASP A 119 1.32 -3.49 -14.52
C ASP A 119 1.65 -4.82 -15.20
N HIS A 120 1.50 -4.82 -16.52
CA HIS A 120 1.93 -5.91 -17.38
C HIS A 120 3.45 -5.95 -17.51
N SER A 121 4.00 -7.13 -17.78
CA SER A 121 5.39 -7.27 -18.23
C SER A 121 5.65 -6.49 -19.53
N ARG A 122 6.81 -5.84 -19.61
CA ARG A 122 7.23 -5.05 -20.79
C ARG A 122 8.43 -5.70 -21.45
N GLY A 123 8.16 -6.48 -22.51
CA GLY A 123 9.17 -7.33 -23.14
C GLY A 123 9.64 -8.40 -22.17
N ASP A 124 10.96 -8.50 -21.95
CA ASP A 124 11.54 -9.47 -21.01
C ASP A 124 11.55 -8.96 -19.55
N ALA A 125 11.15 -7.72 -19.30
CA ALA A 125 11.11 -7.15 -17.95
C ALA A 125 9.75 -7.41 -17.28
N PRO A 126 9.72 -7.87 -16.01
CA PRO A 126 8.47 -7.99 -15.26
C PRO A 126 7.83 -6.61 -15.09
N GLY A 127 6.50 -6.59 -14.94
CA GLY A 127 5.77 -5.39 -14.52
C GLY A 127 6.28 -4.89 -13.16
N VAL A 128 6.15 -3.59 -12.89
CA VAL A 128 6.68 -2.98 -11.66
C VAL A 128 6.14 -3.64 -10.40
N ASP A 129 4.85 -3.99 -10.41
CA ASP A 129 4.18 -4.62 -9.27
C ASP A 129 4.71 -6.05 -9.04
N GLN A 130 4.87 -6.85 -10.09
CA GLN A 130 5.48 -8.18 -9.99
C GLN A 130 6.94 -8.09 -9.52
N PHE A 131 7.71 -7.15 -10.06
CA PHE A 131 9.10 -6.93 -9.66
C PHE A 131 9.24 -6.72 -8.15
N TRP A 132 8.40 -5.89 -7.55
CA TRP A 132 8.46 -5.64 -6.10
C TRP A 132 7.98 -6.83 -5.28
N LEU A 133 6.93 -7.53 -5.74
CA LEU A 133 6.48 -8.76 -5.10
C LEU A 133 7.59 -9.80 -5.05
N ASP A 134 8.27 -10.04 -6.18
CA ASP A 134 9.42 -10.95 -6.27
C ASP A 134 10.52 -10.55 -5.29
N LYS A 135 10.87 -9.25 -5.24
CA LYS A 135 11.87 -8.74 -4.29
C LYS A 135 11.50 -9.01 -2.84
N TYR A 136 10.25 -8.82 -2.47
CA TYR A 136 9.80 -9.09 -1.11
C TYR A 136 9.77 -10.58 -0.77
N GLN A 137 9.73 -11.48 -1.76
CA GLN A 137 9.84 -12.93 -1.55
C GLN A 137 11.28 -13.47 -1.56
N GLU A 138 12.31 -12.65 -1.83
CA GLU A 138 13.70 -13.11 -1.86
C GLU A 138 14.23 -13.49 -0.46
N ALA A 139 14.20 -14.78 -0.13
CA ALA A 139 14.69 -15.31 1.15
C ALA A 139 16.14 -14.90 1.46
N GLY A 140 16.38 -14.51 2.73
CA GLY A 140 17.71 -14.12 3.22
C GLY A 140 18.14 -12.70 2.86
N GLN A 141 17.34 -11.96 2.09
CA GLN A 141 17.56 -10.54 1.85
C GLN A 141 16.97 -9.68 2.97
N PRO A 142 17.56 -8.52 3.30
CA PRO A 142 17.02 -7.63 4.34
C PRO A 142 15.64 -7.06 3.99
N TYR A 143 15.26 -7.08 2.71
CA TYR A 143 13.97 -6.67 2.18
C TYR A 143 13.06 -7.86 1.85
N GLY A 144 13.50 -9.10 2.02
CA GLY A 144 12.75 -10.33 1.71
C GLY A 144 11.73 -10.70 2.79
N TRP A 145 10.93 -9.75 3.26
CA TRP A 145 10.07 -9.93 4.42
C TRP A 145 8.82 -10.80 4.13
N LEU A 146 8.47 -11.03 2.87
CA LEU A 146 7.41 -11.95 2.42
C LEU A 146 7.94 -13.33 1.97
N ALA A 147 9.21 -13.66 2.26
CA ALA A 147 9.82 -14.91 1.79
C ALA A 147 9.10 -16.20 2.23
N GLU A 148 8.41 -16.16 3.38
CA GLU A 148 7.66 -17.30 3.93
C GLU A 148 6.13 -17.14 3.73
N THR A 149 5.70 -16.11 3.01
CA THR A 149 4.29 -15.85 2.71
C THR A 149 3.85 -16.65 1.49
N GLU A 150 2.78 -17.41 1.64
CA GLU A 150 2.11 -18.09 0.52
C GLU A 150 1.38 -17.05 -0.34
N ILE A 151 1.71 -16.97 -1.63
CA ILE A 151 0.95 -16.17 -2.60
C ILE A 151 -0.21 -17.02 -3.12
N VAL A 152 -1.42 -16.49 -3.01
CA VAL A 152 -2.63 -17.15 -3.48
C VAL A 152 -3.27 -16.29 -4.55
N GLU A 153 -3.21 -16.74 -5.80
CA GLU A 153 -3.87 -16.08 -6.92
C GLU A 153 -5.39 -16.24 -6.81
N ILE A 154 -6.11 -15.14 -7.03
CA ILE A 154 -7.56 -15.11 -7.20
C ILE A 154 -7.85 -14.48 -8.56
N ASP A 155 -8.51 -15.22 -9.44
CA ASP A 155 -8.73 -14.78 -10.83
C ASP A 155 -10.10 -14.14 -11.06
N ARG A 156 -11.01 -14.27 -10.11
CA ARG A 156 -12.41 -13.85 -10.25
C ARG A 156 -12.80 -12.87 -9.17
N LEU A 157 -13.46 -11.78 -9.57
CA LEU A 157 -13.97 -10.79 -8.65
C LEU A 157 -14.93 -11.41 -7.63
N ASP A 158 -15.79 -12.35 -8.04
CA ASP A 158 -16.73 -13.03 -7.12
C ASP A 158 -15.98 -13.78 -6.01
N ASP A 159 -14.90 -14.48 -6.34
CA ASP A 159 -14.10 -15.23 -5.36
C ASP A 159 -13.35 -14.28 -4.41
N LEU A 160 -12.94 -13.10 -4.93
CA LEU A 160 -12.33 -12.05 -4.13
C LEU A 160 -13.34 -11.44 -3.14
N LEU A 161 -14.58 -11.21 -3.59
CA LEU A 161 -15.66 -10.72 -2.74
C LEU A 161 -16.02 -11.75 -1.67
N ASP A 162 -16.20 -13.01 -2.04
CA ASP A 162 -16.44 -14.09 -1.07
C ASP A 162 -15.31 -14.20 -0.03
N ARG A 163 -14.07 -13.93 -0.45
CA ARG A 163 -12.91 -13.96 0.43
C ARG A 163 -12.91 -12.85 1.48
N PHE A 164 -13.37 -11.65 1.14
CA PHE A 164 -13.25 -10.46 1.96
C PHE A 164 -14.60 -9.84 2.38
N ALA A 165 -15.71 -10.54 2.15
CA ALA A 165 -17.06 -10.05 2.45
C ALA A 165 -17.23 -9.61 3.92
N ASP A 166 -16.66 -10.37 4.87
CA ASP A 166 -16.75 -10.08 6.30
C ASP A 166 -15.93 -8.83 6.71
N ASP A 167 -15.04 -8.33 5.86
CA ASP A 167 -14.25 -7.12 6.11
C ASP A 167 -14.98 -5.84 5.66
N ILE A 168 -16.10 -5.96 4.94
CA ILE A 168 -16.88 -4.83 4.41
C ILE A 168 -18.20 -4.70 5.18
N GLU A 169 -18.44 -3.54 5.77
CA GLU A 169 -19.66 -3.24 6.56
C GLU A 169 -20.78 -2.60 5.72
N GLY A 170 -20.47 -2.22 4.47
CA GLY A 170 -21.44 -1.64 3.54
C GLY A 170 -20.76 -0.91 2.39
N VAL A 171 -21.48 0.06 1.82
CA VAL A 171 -21.00 0.85 0.69
C VAL A 171 -21.23 2.34 0.92
N VAL A 172 -20.32 3.16 0.40
CA VAL A 172 -20.46 4.61 0.30
C VAL A 172 -20.45 5.00 -1.17
N VAL A 173 -21.42 5.83 -1.56
CA VAL A 173 -21.59 6.27 -2.95
C VAL A 173 -21.08 7.69 -3.12
N TRP A 174 -20.40 7.96 -4.24
CA TRP A 174 -19.94 9.31 -4.60
C TRP A 174 -20.74 9.89 -5.78
N ASP A 175 -20.81 11.22 -5.86
CA ASP A 175 -21.57 11.92 -6.90
C ASP A 175 -20.66 12.28 -8.09
N PRO A 176 -20.88 11.72 -9.29
CA PRO A 176 -20.08 12.05 -10.47
C PRO A 176 -20.23 13.49 -10.94
N ALA A 177 -21.33 14.19 -10.59
CA ALA A 177 -21.48 15.62 -10.87
C ALA A 177 -20.60 16.49 -9.97
N VAL A 178 -20.07 15.93 -8.88
CA VAL A 178 -19.16 16.59 -7.94
C VAL A 178 -17.95 15.68 -7.68
N PRO A 179 -16.95 15.62 -8.58
CA PRO A 179 -15.86 14.64 -8.51
C PRO A 179 -15.07 14.63 -7.19
N ALA A 180 -15.03 15.78 -6.49
CA ALA A 180 -14.40 15.87 -5.16
C ALA A 180 -15.06 14.99 -4.10
N THR A 181 -16.32 14.57 -4.29
CA THR A 181 -17.03 13.66 -3.37
C THR A 181 -16.42 12.27 -3.36
N LEU A 182 -15.70 11.85 -4.40
CA LEU A 182 -14.95 10.59 -4.38
C LEU A 182 -13.90 10.58 -3.26
N ASN A 183 -13.18 11.68 -3.06
CA ASN A 183 -12.18 11.78 -1.98
C ASN A 183 -12.82 11.74 -0.59
N VAL A 184 -14.04 12.29 -0.47
CA VAL A 184 -14.83 12.20 0.76
C VAL A 184 -15.28 10.76 0.99
N ALA A 185 -15.79 10.10 -0.05
CA ALA A 185 -16.21 8.70 0.00
C ALA A 185 -15.06 7.77 0.37
N THR A 186 -13.86 7.93 -0.20
CA THR A 186 -12.69 7.12 0.17
C THR A 186 -12.22 7.35 1.61
N THR A 187 -12.38 8.58 2.13
CA THR A 187 -12.10 8.87 3.54
C THR A 187 -13.11 8.18 4.46
N ILE A 188 -14.41 8.25 4.15
CA ILE A 188 -15.47 7.56 4.89
C ILE A 188 -15.25 6.05 4.85
N ALA A 189 -15.00 5.49 3.67
CA ALA A 189 -14.67 4.08 3.45
C ALA A 189 -13.56 3.58 4.38
N GLY A 190 -12.47 4.33 4.49
CA GLY A 190 -11.34 3.99 5.36
C GLY A 190 -11.66 4.04 6.85
N VAL A 191 -12.66 4.80 7.29
CA VAL A 191 -13.06 4.91 8.70
C VAL A 191 -14.16 3.92 9.07
N GLU A 192 -15.11 3.70 8.17
CA GLU A 192 -16.35 2.95 8.43
C GLU A 192 -16.36 1.56 7.76
N ASN A 193 -15.23 1.10 7.23
CA ASN A 193 -15.11 -0.19 6.53
C ASN A 193 -16.12 -0.34 5.38
N LEU A 194 -16.33 0.73 4.61
CA LEU A 194 -17.28 0.73 3.49
C LEU A 194 -16.53 0.65 2.17
N ALA A 195 -17.03 -0.10 1.19
CA ALA A 195 -16.49 -0.05 -0.16
C ALA A 195 -17.06 1.14 -0.94
N VAL A 196 -16.26 1.75 -1.81
CA VAL A 196 -16.71 2.91 -2.62
C VAL A 196 -17.34 2.42 -3.92
N LEU A 197 -18.52 2.95 -4.24
CA LEU A 197 -19.24 2.71 -5.51
C LEU A 197 -19.72 4.03 -6.11
N ARG A 198 -20.05 4.02 -7.41
CA ARG A 198 -20.71 5.14 -8.11
C ARG A 198 -22.19 4.85 -8.32
#